data_AF-A0AAV0NAZ8-F1
#
_entry.id   AF-A0AAV0NAZ8-F1
#
_cell.length_a   1.000
_cell.length_b   1.000
_cell.length_c   1.000
_cell.angle_alpha   90.00
_cell.angle_beta   90.00
_cell.angle_gamma   90.00
#
_symmetry.space_group_name_H-M   'P 1'
#
loop_
_entity.id
_entity.type
_entity.pdbx_description
1 polymer ?
#
loop_
_entity_poly.entity_id
_entity_poly.type
_entity_poly.pdbx_seq_one_letter_code
_entity_poly.pdbx_strand_id
1 'polypeptide(L)'
;MSSYVRSGDEDKVGFLWELEGAKERLKLVKADLLVPESFDDAVRGVDGVFHTASPVLVPYDDNIQESLIDPCIKGTLNVLRSCSKSQTVKRVVLTSSCSSIRYRFDAQAASPLDESNLWYAFAKTSAEKEAWRIAEEHGIDLVVVNPSFVVGPLLGPKPTSTLLLVLAIIKGSL
;
A
#
# COMPACT_ATOMS: atom_id res chain seq x y z
N MET A 1 4.48 9.52 -8.28
CA MET A 1 3.10 9.19 -8.74
C MET A 1 2.24 8.89 -7.53
N SER A 2 1.51 9.88 -7.02
CA SER A 2 0.51 9.67 -5.97
C SER A 2 -0.72 8.97 -6.56
N SER A 3 -1.07 7.80 -6.04
CA SER A 3 -2.16 6.97 -6.56
C SER A 3 -3.51 7.51 -6.07
N TYR A 4 -4.02 8.51 -6.78
CA TYR A 4 -5.41 8.96 -6.65
C TYR A 4 -6.34 8.06 -7.46
N VAL A 5 -7.40 7.57 -6.82
CA VAL A 5 -8.58 7.03 -7.52
C VAL A 5 -9.66 8.10 -7.49
N ARG A 6 -9.82 8.82 -8.60
CA ARG A 6 -11.04 9.60 -8.85
C ARG A 6 -12.08 8.60 -9.37
N SER A 7 -13.30 8.66 -8.85
CA SER A 7 -14.44 7.85 -9.32
C SER A 7 -14.81 8.07 -10.79
N GLY A 8 -14.17 9.02 -11.50
CA GLY A 8 -14.36 9.29 -12.93
C GLY A 8 -13.09 9.21 -13.78
N ASP A 9 -12.01 8.58 -13.30
CA ASP A 9 -10.82 8.31 -14.11
C ASP A 9 -10.96 6.92 -14.75
N GLU A 10 -11.75 6.83 -15.83
CA GLU A 10 -12.10 5.57 -16.49
C GLU A 10 -10.86 4.77 -16.92
N ASP A 11 -9.79 5.43 -17.33
CA ASP A 11 -8.51 4.77 -17.67
C ASP A 11 -7.89 4.02 -16.48
N LYS A 12 -8.14 4.49 -15.25
CA LYS A 12 -7.61 3.89 -14.03
C LYS A 12 -8.53 2.85 -13.41
N VAL A 13 -9.85 3.03 -13.48
CA VAL A 13 -10.79 2.17 -12.74
C VAL A 13 -11.82 1.47 -13.60
N GLY A 14 -11.88 1.77 -14.90
CA GLY A 14 -12.87 1.19 -15.82
C GLY A 14 -12.84 -0.33 -15.82
N PHE A 15 -11.64 -0.92 -15.80
CA PHE A 15 -11.45 -2.38 -15.76
C PHE A 15 -12.05 -3.05 -14.52
N LEU A 16 -12.27 -2.32 -13.42
CA LEU A 16 -12.91 -2.88 -12.21
C LEU A 16 -14.38 -3.21 -12.44
N TRP A 17 -15.06 -2.48 -13.34
CA TRP A 17 -16.46 -2.73 -13.69
C TRP A 17 -16.67 -3.96 -14.58
N GLU A 18 -15.59 -4.46 -15.19
CA GLU A 18 -15.59 -5.69 -15.99
C GLU A 18 -15.43 -6.95 -15.11
N LEU A 19 -15.15 -6.79 -13.81
CA LEU A 19 -15.05 -7.92 -12.88
C LEU A 19 -16.44 -8.53 -12.62
N GLU A 20 -16.46 -9.85 -12.44
CA GLU A 20 -17.71 -10.60 -12.22
C GLU A 20 -18.48 -10.11 -10.99
N GLY A 21 -19.71 -9.63 -11.24
CA GLY A 21 -20.61 -9.10 -10.22
C GLY A 21 -20.24 -7.71 -9.68
N ALA A 22 -19.36 -6.97 -10.36
CA ALA A 22 -19.00 -5.61 -9.98
C ALA A 22 -20.21 -4.65 -10.08
N LYS A 23 -21.06 -4.79 -11.10
CA LYS A 23 -22.21 -3.90 -11.31
C LYS A 23 -23.20 -3.91 -10.15
N GLU A 24 -23.29 -5.03 -9.42
CA GLU A 24 -24.20 -5.23 -8.30
C GLU A 24 -23.54 -4.99 -6.95
N ARG A 25 -22.23 -5.27 -6.81
CA ARG A 25 -21.55 -5.35 -5.51
C ARG A 25 -20.37 -4.39 -5.33
N LEU A 26 -19.84 -3.82 -6.42
CA LEU A 26 -18.73 -2.88 -6.34
C LEU A 26 -19.26 -1.45 -6.16
N LYS A 27 -18.77 -0.79 -5.12
CA LYS A 27 -18.94 0.66 -4.93
C LYS A 27 -17.57 1.32 -4.99
N LEU A 28 -17.36 2.16 -6.01
CA LEU A 28 -16.18 3.01 -6.08
C LEU A 28 -16.43 4.29 -5.28
N VAL A 29 -15.49 4.61 -4.40
CA VAL A 29 -15.47 5.84 -3.60
C VAL A 29 -14.17 6.57 -3.85
N LYS A 30 -14.24 7.90 -3.84
CA LYS A 30 -13.04 8.74 -3.94
C LYS A 30 -12.43 8.87 -2.56
N ALA A 31 -11.16 8.52 -2.44
CA ALA A 31 -10.37 8.75 -1.23
C ALA A 31 -8.90 9.07 -1.57
N ASP A 32 -8.23 9.77 -0.68
CA ASP A 32 -6.80 10.10 -0.76
C ASP A 32 -6.09 9.67 0.52
N LEU A 33 -5.02 8.89 0.36
CA LEU A 33 -4.16 8.41 1.45
C LEU A 33 -3.62 9.54 2.32
N LEU A 34 -3.36 10.72 1.76
CA LEU A 34 -2.69 11.81 2.46
C LEU A 34 -3.66 12.84 3.05
N VAL A 35 -4.94 12.76 2.72
CA VAL A 35 -5.97 13.64 3.25
C VAL A 35 -6.58 12.99 4.49
N PRO A 36 -6.48 13.62 5.67
CA PRO A 36 -7.14 13.14 6.87
C PRO A 36 -8.63 12.93 6.64
N GLU A 37 -9.20 11.90 7.26
CA GLU A 37 -10.65 11.61 7.24
C GLU A 37 -11.22 11.21 5.87
N SER A 38 -10.38 11.15 4.83
CA SER A 38 -10.81 10.82 3.47
C SER A 38 -11.39 9.41 3.31
N PHE A 39 -11.21 8.53 4.29
CA PHE A 39 -11.75 7.17 4.31
C PHE A 39 -12.91 6.98 5.29
N ASP A 40 -13.28 7.98 6.09
CA ASP A 40 -14.27 7.83 7.17
C ASP A 40 -15.64 7.38 6.63
N ASP A 41 -16.08 7.91 5.49
CA ASP A 41 -17.31 7.48 4.82
C ASP A 41 -17.16 6.09 4.17
N ALA A 42 -15.98 5.75 3.67
CA ALA A 42 -15.72 4.49 2.97
C ALA A 42 -15.75 3.28 3.92
N VAL A 43 -15.35 3.46 5.17
CA VAL A 43 -15.28 2.39 6.18
C VAL A 43 -16.55 2.26 7.03
N ARG A 44 -17.54 3.14 6.82
CA ARG A 44 -18.81 3.10 7.57
C ARG A 44 -19.66 1.93 7.11
N GLY A 45 -20.07 1.06 8.05
CA GLY A 45 -20.91 -0.09 7.75
C GLY A 45 -20.16 -1.27 7.11
N VAL A 46 -18.82 -1.21 7.09
CA VAL A 46 -17.95 -2.27 6.56
C VAL A 46 -17.50 -3.19 7.69
N ASP A 47 -17.50 -4.51 7.46
CA ASP A 47 -17.04 -5.52 8.42
C ASP A 47 -15.51 -5.66 8.49
N GLY A 48 -14.79 -5.40 7.39
CA GLY A 48 -13.34 -5.54 7.35
C GLY A 48 -12.70 -4.73 6.23
N VAL A 49 -11.46 -4.30 6.45
CA VAL A 49 -10.73 -3.40 5.54
C VAL A 49 -9.45 -4.06 5.06
N PHE A 50 -9.23 -4.08 3.75
CA PHE A 50 -7.96 -4.48 3.15
C PHE A 50 -7.18 -3.22 2.74
N HIS A 51 -6.16 -2.86 3.52
CA HIS A 51 -5.30 -1.73 3.19
C HIS A 51 -4.14 -2.19 2.30
N THR A 52 -4.30 -2.00 0.98
CA THR A 52 -3.32 -2.39 -0.05
C THR A 52 -2.59 -1.19 -0.67
N ALA A 53 -3.14 0.01 -0.52
CA ALA A 53 -2.63 1.22 -1.17
C ALA A 53 -1.36 1.73 -0.48
N SER A 54 -0.24 1.70 -1.21
CA SER A 54 1.07 2.16 -0.75
C SER A 54 1.94 2.45 -1.98
N PRO A 55 2.82 3.48 -1.95
CA PRO A 55 3.81 3.65 -3.01
C PRO A 55 4.73 2.43 -3.10
N VAL A 56 4.98 1.94 -4.32
CA VAL A 56 5.83 0.77 -4.57
C VAL A 56 7.09 1.11 -5.36
N LEU A 57 7.10 2.25 -6.06
CA LEU A 57 8.25 2.70 -6.83
C LEU A 57 9.09 3.66 -5.99
N VAL A 58 10.38 3.36 -5.83
CA VAL A 58 11.37 4.30 -5.29
C VAL A 58 11.72 5.26 -6.42
N PRO A 59 11.32 6.53 -6.35
CA PRO A 59 11.73 7.49 -7.36
C PRO A 59 13.24 7.75 -7.24
N TYR A 60 13.86 8.04 -8.37
CA TYR A 60 15.24 8.53 -8.43
C TYR A 60 15.20 10.06 -8.21
N ASP A 61 14.72 10.48 -7.05
CA ASP A 61 14.68 11.88 -6.64
C ASP A 61 15.29 12.07 -5.24
N ASP A 62 15.79 13.27 -4.97
CA ASP A 62 16.40 13.62 -3.68
C ASP A 62 15.34 13.78 -2.57
N ASN A 63 14.05 13.61 -2.88
CA ASN A 63 12.94 13.88 -1.97
C ASN A 63 12.21 12.59 -1.55
N ILE A 64 12.99 11.54 -1.27
CA ILE A 64 12.53 10.24 -0.77
C ILE A 64 11.60 10.37 0.45
N GLN A 65 11.81 11.38 1.29
CA GLN A 65 10.97 11.63 2.44
C GLN A 65 9.52 11.89 2.02
N GLU A 66 9.28 12.85 1.13
CA GLU A 66 7.92 13.20 0.70
C GLU A 66 7.36 12.24 -0.36
N SER A 67 8.22 11.64 -1.18
CA SER A 67 7.82 10.83 -2.33
C SER A 67 7.55 9.35 -1.97
N LEU A 68 8.13 8.85 -0.88
CA LEU A 68 8.03 7.43 -0.47
C LEU A 68 7.73 7.24 1.01
N ILE A 69 8.53 7.82 1.91
CA ILE A 69 8.47 7.52 3.36
C ILE A 69 7.17 8.06 3.96
N ASP A 70 6.92 9.36 3.80
CA ASP A 70 5.75 10.04 4.33
C ASP A 70 4.44 9.42 3.81
N PRO A 71 4.27 9.14 2.51
CA PRO A 71 3.04 8.53 2.03
C PRO A 71 2.80 7.11 2.55
N CYS A 72 3.87 6.32 2.75
CA CYS A 72 3.74 4.98 3.35
C CYS A 72 3.22 5.08 4.79
N ILE A 73 3.83 5.95 5.60
CA ILE A 73 3.49 6.07 7.03
C ILE A 73 2.14 6.78 7.19
N LYS A 74 2.00 7.99 6.64
CA LYS A 74 0.79 8.81 6.77
C LYS A 74 -0.43 8.13 6.16
N GLY A 75 -0.27 7.47 5.00
CA GLY A 75 -1.35 6.71 4.36
C GLY A 75 -1.87 5.58 5.26
N THR A 76 -0.96 4.81 5.85
CA THR A 76 -1.29 3.73 6.78
C THR A 76 -2.01 4.25 8.02
N LEU A 77 -1.46 5.32 8.63
CA LEU A 77 -2.07 5.96 9.80
C LEU A 77 -3.46 6.50 9.51
N ASN A 78 -3.67 7.13 8.36
CA ASN A 78 -4.95 7.72 7.99
C ASN A 78 -6.03 6.65 7.83
N VAL A 79 -5.74 5.53 7.15
CA VAL A 79 -6.70 4.43 7.00
C VAL A 79 -7.03 3.80 8.35
N LEU A 80 -6.04 3.52 9.19
CA LEU A 80 -6.27 2.92 10.50
C LEU A 80 -7.04 3.83 11.46
N ARG A 81 -6.80 5.15 11.40
CA ARG A 81 -7.59 6.13 12.17
C ARG A 81 -9.03 6.20 11.69
N SER A 82 -9.30 6.10 10.39
CA SER A 82 -10.68 5.97 9.90
C SER A 82 -11.32 4.68 10.40
N CYS A 83 -10.57 3.57 10.42
CA CYS A 83 -11.06 2.30 10.94
C CYS A 83 -11.34 2.36 12.45
N SER A 84 -10.50 3.00 13.26
CA SER A 84 -10.71 3.12 14.71
C SER A 84 -11.93 3.98 15.07
N LYS A 85 -12.27 4.95 14.22
CA LYS A 85 -13.53 5.71 14.33
C LYS A 85 -14.75 4.88 13.92
N SER A 86 -14.57 3.82 13.12
CA SER A 86 -15.66 2.96 12.66
C SER A 86 -16.04 1.94 13.72
N GLN A 87 -17.32 1.92 14.10
CA GLN A 87 -17.85 0.93 15.06
C GLN A 87 -18.12 -0.44 14.43
N THR A 88 -18.03 -0.57 13.10
CA THR A 88 -18.40 -1.80 12.38
C THR A 88 -17.21 -2.61 11.89
N VAL A 89 -16.03 -2.00 11.77
CA VAL A 89 -14.83 -2.69 11.29
C VAL A 89 -14.35 -3.66 12.35
N LYS A 90 -14.38 -4.96 12.03
CA LYS A 90 -13.97 -6.06 12.91
C LYS A 90 -12.51 -6.44 12.74
N ARG A 91 -11.96 -6.29 11.53
CA ARG A 91 -10.56 -6.62 11.22
C ARG A 91 -10.01 -5.74 10.11
N VAL A 92 -8.75 -5.35 10.26
CA VAL A 92 -7.96 -4.71 9.21
C VAL A 92 -6.87 -5.67 8.73
N VAL A 93 -6.75 -5.83 7.42
CA VAL A 93 -5.65 -6.57 6.78
C VAL A 93 -4.74 -5.57 6.07
N LEU A 94 -3.52 -5.40 6.57
CA LEU A 94 -2.50 -4.54 5.98
C LEU A 94 -1.63 -5.34 5.01
N THR A 95 -1.45 -4.83 3.79
CA THR A 95 -0.43 -5.35 2.86
C THR A 95 0.90 -4.65 3.07
N SER A 96 1.79 -5.31 3.80
CA SER A 96 3.17 -4.87 3.98
C SER A 96 4.08 -5.49 2.91
N SER A 97 5.28 -5.94 3.26
CA SER A 97 6.27 -6.53 2.35
C SER A 97 7.20 -7.44 3.12
N CYS A 98 7.79 -8.45 2.47
CA CYS A 98 8.92 -9.20 3.04
C CYS A 98 10.11 -8.27 3.38
N SER A 99 10.20 -7.09 2.75
CA SER A 99 11.22 -6.08 3.06
C SER A 99 11.13 -5.57 4.49
N SER A 100 9.96 -5.58 5.14
CA SER A 100 9.83 -5.16 6.54
C SER A 100 10.36 -6.18 7.53
N ILE A 101 10.57 -7.41 7.07
CA ILE A 101 11.07 -8.54 7.87
C ILE A 101 12.56 -8.79 7.55
N ARG A 102 12.91 -8.81 6.26
CA ARG A 102 14.24 -9.21 5.76
C ARG A 102 15.35 -8.23 6.17
N TYR A 103 15.05 -6.94 6.18
CA TYR A 103 16.02 -5.90 6.50
C TYR A 103 15.79 -5.43 7.93
N ARG A 104 16.71 -5.73 8.84
CA ARG A 104 16.64 -5.21 10.20
C ARG A 104 16.86 -3.70 10.20
N PHE A 105 16.27 -3.01 11.17
CA PHE A 105 16.39 -1.54 11.32
C PHE A 105 17.83 -1.08 11.59
N ASP A 106 18.72 -2.00 11.98
CA ASP A 106 20.17 -1.82 12.19
C ASP A 106 21.02 -2.29 10.99
N ALA A 107 20.42 -2.62 9.84
CA ALA A 107 21.13 -3.08 8.64
C ALA A 107 21.97 -2.00 7.93
N GLN A 108 22.16 -0.81 8.52
CA GLN A 108 23.32 0.02 8.20
C GLN A 108 24.65 -0.62 8.64
N ALA A 109 24.62 -1.64 9.52
CA ALA A 109 25.84 -2.21 10.10
C ALA A 109 26.38 -3.48 9.42
N ALA A 110 25.72 -4.07 8.41
CA ALA A 110 26.28 -5.24 7.73
C ALA A 110 25.59 -5.55 6.38
N SER A 111 26.00 -4.88 5.31
CA SER A 111 25.97 -5.50 3.97
C SER A 111 27.23 -5.11 3.20
N PRO A 112 28.05 -6.06 2.73
CA PRO A 112 29.17 -5.81 1.83
C PRO A 112 28.73 -5.53 0.38
N LEU A 113 27.42 -5.59 0.12
CA LEU A 113 26.80 -5.07 -1.08
C LEU A 113 26.42 -3.62 -0.78
N ASP A 114 26.88 -2.69 -1.61
CA ASP A 114 26.66 -1.25 -1.52
C ASP A 114 25.16 -0.90 -1.68
N GLU A 115 24.32 -1.31 -0.72
CA GLU A 115 22.85 -1.14 -0.68
C GLU A 115 22.49 0.28 -0.19
N SER A 116 23.07 1.29 -0.83
CA SER A 116 22.95 2.71 -0.44
C SER A 116 21.53 3.29 -0.50
N ASN A 117 20.49 2.52 -0.85
CA ASN A 117 19.10 3.01 -0.94
C ASN A 117 18.04 1.99 -0.46
N LEU A 118 18.16 1.49 0.78
CA LEU A 118 17.12 0.67 1.45
C LEU A 118 15.86 1.46 1.87
N TRP A 119 15.59 2.61 1.25
CA TRP A 119 14.48 3.51 1.60
C TRP A 119 13.10 2.86 1.52
N TYR A 120 12.88 1.96 0.56
CA TYR A 120 11.64 1.18 0.49
C TYR A 120 11.48 0.26 1.70
N ALA A 121 12.54 -0.46 2.08
CA ALA A 121 12.51 -1.31 3.26
C ALA A 121 12.26 -0.46 4.51
N PHE A 122 12.97 0.66 4.67
CA PHE A 122 12.76 1.62 5.76
C PHE A 122 11.31 2.12 5.83
N ALA A 123 10.74 2.56 4.70
CA ALA A 123 9.37 3.07 4.63
C ALA A 123 8.34 1.99 5.01
N LYS A 124 8.48 0.76 4.49
CA LYS A 124 7.55 -0.35 4.78
C LYS A 124 7.69 -0.81 6.24
N THR A 125 8.91 -0.91 6.77
CA THR A 125 9.15 -1.25 8.18
C THR A 125 8.56 -0.20 9.11
N SER A 126 8.78 1.09 8.82
CA SER A 126 8.27 2.20 9.65
C SER A 126 6.74 2.26 9.61
N ALA A 127 6.12 2.10 8.44
CA ALA A 127 4.68 2.07 8.31
C ALA A 127 4.04 0.88 9.04
N GLU A 128 4.65 -0.31 8.96
CA GLU A 128 4.14 -1.49 9.67
C GLU A 128 4.27 -1.35 11.20
N LYS A 129 5.38 -0.79 11.70
CA LYS A 129 5.53 -0.50 13.14
C LYS A 129 4.46 0.47 13.64
N GLU A 130 4.22 1.54 12.91
CA GLU A 130 3.15 2.49 13.27
C GLU A 130 1.76 1.88 13.16
N ALA A 131 1.54 0.96 12.21
CA ALA A 131 0.29 0.22 12.10
C ALA A 131 0.02 -0.61 13.35
N TRP A 132 1.01 -1.37 13.82
CA TRP A 132 0.91 -2.15 15.05
C TRP A 132 0.67 -1.26 16.27
N ARG A 133 1.38 -0.14 16.37
CA ARG A 133 1.22 0.82 17.49
C ARG A 133 -0.21 1.38 17.55
N ILE A 134 -0.75 1.84 16.42
CA ILE A 134 -2.12 2.37 16.33
C ILE A 134 -3.16 1.26 16.57
N ALA A 135 -2.91 0.05 16.08
CA ALA A 135 -3.82 -1.06 16.28
C ALA A 135 -3.92 -1.43 17.76
N GLU A 136 -2.80 -1.48 18.48
CA GLU A 136 -2.77 -1.70 19.93
C GLU A 136 -3.45 -0.55 20.68
N GLU A 137 -3.13 0.70 20.36
CA GLU A 137 -3.69 1.90 20.99
C GLU A 137 -5.23 1.95 20.89
N HIS A 138 -5.79 1.53 19.76
CA HIS A 138 -7.22 1.63 19.49
C HIS A 138 -7.96 0.28 19.54
N GLY A 139 -7.29 -0.81 19.91
CA GLY A 139 -7.89 -2.15 19.97
C GLY A 139 -8.35 -2.70 18.60
N ILE A 140 -7.67 -2.34 17.51
CA ILE A 140 -7.94 -2.87 16.17
C ILE A 140 -7.38 -4.29 16.05
N ASP A 141 -8.21 -5.26 15.65
CA ASP A 141 -7.73 -6.56 15.18
C ASP A 141 -7.01 -6.38 13.84
N LEU A 142 -5.68 -6.34 13.89
CA LEU A 142 -4.80 -6.13 12.75
C LEU A 142 -4.12 -7.44 12.35
N VAL A 143 -4.21 -7.76 11.05
CA VAL A 143 -3.41 -8.80 10.39
C VAL A 143 -2.52 -8.14 9.35
N VAL A 144 -1.26 -8.55 9.30
CA VAL A 144 -0.30 -8.07 8.29
C VAL A 144 0.08 -9.21 7.36
N VAL A 145 0.04 -8.95 6.05
CA VAL A 145 0.53 -9.86 5.01
C VAL A 145 1.80 -9.28 4.41
N ASN A 146 2.88 -10.07 4.41
CA ASN A 146 4.21 -9.65 3.95
C ASN A 146 4.62 -10.39 2.66
N PRO A 147 4.05 -10.03 1.50
CA PRO A 147 4.40 -10.68 0.23
C PRO A 147 5.86 -10.40 -0.14
N SER A 148 6.45 -11.33 -0.90
CA SER A 148 7.72 -11.09 -1.59
C SER A 148 7.46 -10.63 -3.01
N PHE A 149 8.08 -11.27 -4.00
CA PHE A 149 7.88 -10.95 -5.41
C PHE A 149 6.53 -11.46 -5.91
N VAL A 150 5.59 -10.54 -6.17
CA VAL A 150 4.23 -10.87 -6.62
C VAL A 150 4.22 -11.04 -8.14
N VAL A 151 3.85 -12.23 -8.61
CA VAL A 151 3.73 -12.59 -10.03
C VAL A 151 2.34 -13.16 -10.30
N GLY A 152 1.85 -12.97 -11.53
CA GLY A 152 0.53 -13.46 -11.93
C GLY A 152 -0.04 -12.69 -13.13
N PRO A 153 -1.26 -13.04 -13.56
CA PRO A 153 -1.95 -12.32 -14.63
C PRO A 153 -2.26 -10.88 -14.24
N LEU A 154 -2.29 -9.99 -15.23
CA LEU A 154 -2.69 -8.59 -15.06
C LEU A 154 -4.21 -8.47 -15.02
N LEU A 155 -4.72 -7.73 -14.04
CA LEU A 155 -6.12 -7.31 -14.01
C LEU A 155 -6.31 -5.92 -14.65
N GLY A 156 -5.36 -5.02 -14.42
CA GLY A 156 -5.41 -3.64 -14.93
C GLY A 156 -4.66 -3.46 -16.25
N PRO A 157 -4.86 -2.31 -16.92
CA PRO A 157 -4.28 -2.03 -18.24
C PRO A 157 -2.77 -1.77 -18.22
N LYS A 158 -2.18 -1.58 -17.03
CA LYS A 158 -0.75 -1.27 -16.85
C LYS A 158 -0.06 -2.36 -16.03
N PRO A 159 1.20 -2.72 -16.37
CA PRO A 159 1.96 -3.67 -15.58
C PRO A 159 2.26 -3.12 -14.18
N THR A 160 2.24 -4.00 -13.18
CA THR A 160 2.72 -3.68 -11.83
C THR A 160 4.25 -3.58 -11.80
N SER A 161 4.82 -3.02 -10.73
CA SER A 161 6.26 -2.84 -10.57
C SER A 161 7.06 -4.14 -10.73
N THR A 162 6.59 -5.24 -10.14
CA THR A 162 7.23 -6.56 -10.25
C THR A 162 7.17 -7.11 -11.68
N LEU A 163 6.05 -6.93 -12.38
CA LEU A 163 5.90 -7.36 -13.77
C LEU A 163 6.71 -6.49 -14.75
N LEU A 164 6.92 -5.22 -14.45
CA LEU A 164 7.85 -4.36 -15.20
C LEU A 164 9.29 -4.90 -15.12
N LEU A 165 9.73 -5.37 -13.96
CA LEU A 165 11.05 -6.00 -13.82
C LEU A 165 11.14 -7.30 -14.63
N VAL A 166 10.14 -8.17 -14.56
CA VAL A 166 10.08 -9.39 -15.38
C VAL A 166 10.14 -9.06 -16.87
N LEU A 167 9.40 -8.04 -17.30
CA LEU A 167 9.41 -7.57 -18.69
C LEU A 167 10.78 -7.05 -19.11
N ALA A 168 11.49 -6.32 -18.24
CA ALA A 168 12.83 -5.82 -18.50
C ALA A 168 13.84 -6.96 -18.68
N ILE A 169 13.76 -8.01 -17.84
CA ILE A 169 14.58 -9.23 -18.00
C ILE A 169 14.32 -9.87 -19.36
N ILE A 170 13.05 -10.11 -19.71
CA ILE A 170 12.67 -10.77 -20.97
C ILE A 170 13.13 -9.96 -22.19
N LYS A 171 13.12 -8.63 -22.10
CA LYS A 171 13.55 -7.74 -23.18
C LYS A 171 15.06 -7.48 -23.20
N GLY A 172 15.82 -7.93 -22.19
CA GLY A 172 17.24 -7.64 -22.05
C GLY A 172 17.53 -6.15 -21.82
N SER A 173 16.66 -5.44 -21.11
CA SER A 173 16.75 -3.99 -20.88
C SER A 173 16.99 -3.62 -19.41
N LEU A 174 17.66 -4.51 -18.67
CA LEU A 174 18.08 -4.30 -17.28
C LEU A 174 19.45 -3.65 -17.20
#